data_AF-A0A6J8DE05-F1
#
_entry.id   AF-A0A6J8DE05-F1
#
_cell.length_a   1.000
_cell.length_b   1.000
_cell.length_c   1.000
_cell.angle_alpha   90.00
_cell.angle_beta   90.00
_cell.angle_gamma   90.00
#
_symmetry.space_group_name_H-M   'P 1'
#
loop_
_entity.id
_entity.type
_entity.pdbx_description
1 polymer ?
#
loop_
_entity_poly.entity_id
_entity_poly.type
_entity_poly.pdbx_seq_one_letter_code
_entity_poly.pdbx_strand_id
1 'polypeptide(L)'
;MAEPVVSPRKTRGYERDKQAPTKDNTSSINIQLSPKSKNRYAQKAFRERIKLDETLYKEYRQFETLRVKAFRVNMSPEQKEKYNEKTRLRMKKYREKKKSEGTDTASHPKPKTRKEKEKQREKWRKDKQLQRDNLNPQKKRRINEKRRKQYELQKQKTAPIDINTESDKTSTVPETASSSGYQTKCARRKAVSRSIKIKKNPDKFAEVVATIIKNSTPRKKAALKNKCIASPSSKKKLEYLESSCKNFKNTLREIKKKRSKKDNKMRRILHHMVLAKSKFSASNSLYEQFGLSRNITRRVKRGEDILNKERKKRKDAVSEEEVNHIQEFYKMAYVSREMPNVNVIKKDLSVKMTLEGSLKRTYDQYNNENPEKKISYAKFAQLRPKTYYHVKKTKVHAMPM
;
A
#
# COMPACT_ATOMS: atom_id res chain seq x y z
N MET A 1 -32.14 39.26 61.21
CA MET A 1 -32.83 38.74 60.01
C MET A 1 -32.32 39.53 58.82
N ALA A 2 -31.66 38.86 57.88
CA ALA A 2 -31.18 39.46 56.64
C ALA A 2 -31.34 38.40 55.53
N GLU A 3 -32.17 38.72 54.54
CA GLU A 3 -32.49 37.85 53.42
C GLU A 3 -31.30 37.75 52.44
N PRO A 4 -31.06 36.58 51.83
CA PRO A 4 -30.07 36.47 50.78
C PRO A 4 -30.63 36.99 49.44
N VAL A 5 -29.97 38.02 48.91
CA VAL A 5 -30.22 38.62 47.59
C VAL A 5 -29.95 37.57 46.50
N VAL A 6 -31.02 37.05 45.91
CA VAL A 6 -30.99 36.19 44.72
C VAL A 6 -30.82 37.07 43.48
N SER A 7 -29.62 37.07 42.90
CA SER A 7 -29.38 37.70 41.60
C SER A 7 -30.04 36.91 40.47
N PRO A 8 -30.82 37.55 39.57
CA PRO A 8 -31.50 36.85 38.49
C PRO A 8 -30.50 36.37 37.43
N ARG A 9 -30.53 35.07 37.12
CA ARG A 9 -29.88 34.49 35.94
C ARG A 9 -30.48 35.13 34.69
N LYS A 10 -29.69 35.95 33.99
CA LYS A 10 -29.97 36.34 32.60
C LYS A 10 -29.94 35.09 31.70
N THR A 11 -31.09 34.47 31.51
CA THR A 11 -31.37 33.55 30.40
C THR A 11 -31.40 34.39 29.12
N ARG A 12 -30.29 34.43 28.39
CA ARG A 12 -30.30 34.98 27.02
C ARG A 12 -30.99 33.94 26.13
N GLY A 13 -32.30 34.12 25.96
CA GLY A 13 -33.15 33.33 25.09
C GLY A 13 -32.63 33.32 23.66
N TYR A 14 -32.62 32.12 23.09
CA TYR A 14 -32.55 31.91 21.66
C TYR A 14 -33.96 32.05 21.11
N GLU A 15 -34.28 33.19 20.50
CA GLU A 15 -35.29 33.24 19.45
C GLU A 15 -34.53 33.31 18.12
N ARG A 16 -34.58 32.19 17.40
CA ARG A 16 -34.04 32.06 16.06
C ARG A 16 -35.23 32.00 15.13
N ASP A 17 -35.58 33.16 14.58
CA ASP A 17 -36.54 33.23 13.49
C ASP A 17 -36.05 32.34 12.35
N LYS A 18 -36.89 31.36 12.00
CA LYS A 18 -36.73 30.54 10.81
C LYS A 18 -37.21 31.37 9.62
N GLN A 19 -36.34 32.23 9.10
CA GLN A 19 -36.50 32.73 7.74
C GLN A 19 -35.59 31.92 6.81
N ALA A 20 -36.19 31.35 5.76
CA ALA A 20 -35.49 30.66 4.70
C ALA A 20 -34.53 31.64 4.00
N PRO A 21 -33.27 31.26 3.70
CA PRO A 21 -32.35 32.17 3.06
C PRO A 21 -32.74 32.35 1.59
N THR A 22 -33.34 33.49 1.28
CA THR A 22 -33.29 34.04 -0.08
C THR A 22 -31.83 34.32 -0.42
N LYS A 23 -31.43 33.87 -1.61
CA LYS A 23 -30.18 34.32 -2.23
C LYS A 23 -30.32 35.83 -2.45
N ASP A 24 -29.22 36.56 -2.28
CA ASP A 24 -29.11 38.01 -2.46
C ASP A 24 -29.23 38.81 -1.15
N ASN A 25 -28.19 38.70 -0.31
CA ASN A 25 -27.78 39.78 0.60
C ASN A 25 -26.36 39.51 1.14
N THR A 26 -25.34 39.75 0.32
CA THR A 26 -23.96 39.91 0.79
C THR A 26 -23.68 41.38 1.10
N SER A 27 -24.32 41.90 2.15
CA SER A 27 -23.87 43.14 2.79
C SER A 27 -22.70 42.80 3.72
N SER A 28 -21.50 43.12 3.25
CA SER A 28 -20.21 42.90 3.89
C SER A 28 -20.06 43.75 5.17
N ILE A 29 -20.47 43.20 6.32
CA ILE A 29 -20.05 43.71 7.62
C ILE A 29 -18.55 43.43 7.76
N ASN A 30 -17.73 44.43 7.42
CA ASN A 30 -16.29 44.36 7.42
C ASN A 30 -15.73 44.54 8.84
N ILE A 31 -15.95 43.54 9.70
CA ILE A 31 -15.25 43.46 10.99
C ILE A 31 -13.78 43.17 10.68
N GLN A 32 -12.90 44.16 10.88
CA GLN A 32 -11.46 44.02 10.72
C GLN A 32 -10.88 43.09 11.80
N LEU A 33 -11.10 41.79 11.63
CA LEU A 33 -10.50 40.75 12.44
C LEU A 33 -9.00 40.68 12.13
N SER A 34 -8.17 40.59 13.18
CA SER A 34 -6.73 40.31 13.02
C SER A 34 -6.51 39.07 12.13
N PRO A 35 -5.39 38.97 11.39
CA PRO A 35 -5.10 37.85 10.50
C PRO A 35 -5.18 36.48 11.20
N LYS A 36 -4.81 36.43 12.49
CA LYS A 36 -4.89 35.21 13.32
C LYS A 36 -6.34 34.82 13.64
N SER A 37 -7.23 35.79 13.86
CA SER A 37 -8.66 35.54 14.10
C SER A 37 -9.42 35.13 12.83
N LYS A 38 -9.07 35.69 11.67
CA LYS A 38 -9.68 35.31 10.37
C LYS A 38 -9.41 33.84 10.03
N ASN A 39 -8.17 33.39 10.19
CA ASN A 39 -7.79 31.98 9.99
C ASN A 39 -8.48 31.03 10.98
N ARG A 40 -8.63 31.42 12.24
CA ARG A 40 -9.32 30.60 13.25
C ARG A 40 -10.81 30.46 12.93
N TYR A 41 -11.46 31.52 12.46
CA TYR A 41 -12.86 31.50 12.06
C TYR A 41 -13.09 30.64 10.82
N ALA A 42 -12.26 30.81 9.78
CA ALA A 42 -12.31 30.00 8.57
C ALA A 42 -12.10 28.50 8.86
N GLN A 43 -11.14 28.16 9.73
CA GLN A 43 -10.94 26.76 10.16
C GLN A 43 -12.12 26.20 10.96
N LYS A 44 -12.78 27.03 11.77
CA LYS A 44 -13.98 26.61 12.52
C LYS A 44 -15.15 26.34 11.56
N ALA A 45 -15.42 27.26 10.64
CA ALA A 45 -16.46 27.13 9.63
C ALA A 45 -16.24 25.91 8.72
N PHE A 46 -14.99 25.65 8.31
CA PHE A 46 -14.63 24.44 7.55
C PHE A 46 -14.91 23.15 8.33
N ARG A 47 -14.56 23.10 9.62
CA ARG A 47 -14.83 21.93 10.48
C ARG A 47 -16.32 21.72 10.69
N GLU A 48 -17.10 22.78 10.80
CA GLU A 48 -18.56 22.70 10.93
C GLU A 48 -19.19 22.21 9.63
N ARG A 49 -18.75 22.72 8.47
CA ARG A 49 -19.20 22.25 7.15
C ARG A 49 -18.91 20.76 6.93
N ILE A 50 -17.71 20.29 7.27
CA ILE A 50 -17.36 18.87 7.13
C ILE A 50 -18.17 17.99 8.07
N LYS A 51 -18.53 18.46 9.27
CA LYS A 51 -19.35 17.68 10.21
C LYS A 51 -20.78 17.45 9.73
N LEU A 52 -21.30 18.29 8.82
CA LEU A 52 -22.64 18.12 8.25
C LEU A 52 -22.71 16.94 7.28
N ASP A 53 -21.60 16.56 6.65
CA ASP A 53 -21.51 15.38 5.79
C ASP A 53 -20.79 14.23 6.52
N GLU A 54 -21.53 13.18 6.86
CA GLU A 54 -21.03 12.07 7.66
C GLU A 54 -19.90 11.30 6.95
N THR A 55 -19.93 11.22 5.62
CA THR A 55 -18.93 10.48 4.84
C THR A 55 -17.60 11.24 4.80
N LEU A 56 -17.65 12.53 4.46
CA LEU A 56 -16.49 13.42 4.48
C LEU A 56 -15.92 13.57 5.90
N TYR A 57 -16.77 13.58 6.94
CA TYR A 57 -16.31 13.64 8.32
C TYR A 57 -15.54 12.38 8.73
N LYS A 58 -15.98 11.19 8.29
CA LYS A 58 -15.27 9.92 8.54
C LYS A 58 -13.90 9.92 7.86
N GLU A 59 -13.81 10.35 6.60
CA GLU A 59 -12.54 10.47 5.88
C GLU A 59 -11.60 11.50 6.53
N TYR A 60 -12.12 12.67 6.88
CA TYR A 60 -11.37 13.71 7.58
C TYR A 60 -10.81 13.20 8.92
N ARG A 61 -11.62 12.48 9.71
CA ARG A 61 -11.17 11.86 10.96
C ARG A 61 -10.07 10.85 10.72
N GLN A 62 -10.21 9.99 9.72
CA GLN A 62 -9.17 9.01 9.36
C GLN A 62 -7.87 9.72 8.98
N PHE A 63 -7.93 10.74 8.11
CA PHE A 63 -6.78 11.54 7.74
C PHE A 63 -6.10 12.19 8.95
N GLU A 64 -6.89 12.78 9.86
CA GLU A 64 -6.37 13.44 11.04
C GLU A 64 -5.71 12.44 12.01
N THR A 65 -6.28 11.24 12.17
CA THR A 65 -5.62 10.19 12.96
C THR A 65 -4.29 9.75 12.36
N LEU A 66 -4.19 9.65 11.04
CA LEU A 66 -2.94 9.32 10.34
C LEU A 66 -1.91 10.43 10.46
N ARG A 67 -2.34 11.70 10.35
CA ARG A 67 -1.49 12.89 10.54
C ARG A 67 -0.87 12.91 11.93
N VAL A 68 -1.68 12.67 12.97
CA VAL A 68 -1.22 12.62 14.36
C VAL A 68 -0.27 11.43 14.59
N LYS A 69 -0.55 10.25 14.02
CA LYS A 69 0.35 9.10 14.10
C LYS A 69 1.71 9.40 13.45
N ALA A 70 1.70 9.97 12.25
CA ALA A 70 2.93 10.34 11.54
C ALA A 70 3.73 11.39 12.33
N PHE A 71 3.07 12.40 12.90
CA PHE A 71 3.72 13.39 13.75
C PHE A 71 4.39 12.74 14.96
N ARG A 72 3.72 11.81 15.67
CA ARG A 72 4.28 11.12 16.84
C ARG A 72 5.49 10.24 16.50
N VAL A 73 5.46 9.57 15.35
CA VAL A 73 6.56 8.72 14.88
C VAL A 73 7.78 9.57 14.50
N ASN A 74 7.56 10.73 13.88
CA ASN A 74 8.62 11.60 13.40
C ASN A 74 9.21 12.55 14.47
N MET A 75 8.66 12.59 15.69
CA MET A 75 9.25 13.40 16.76
C MET A 75 10.57 12.81 17.25
N SER A 76 11.59 13.66 17.39
CA SER A 76 12.86 13.30 18.06
C SER A 76 12.63 13.00 19.55
N PRO A 77 13.57 12.30 20.22
CA PRO A 77 13.49 12.03 21.66
C PRO A 77 13.34 13.33 22.48
N GLU A 78 14.16 14.33 22.22
CA GLU A 78 14.11 15.64 22.88
C GLU A 78 12.77 16.38 22.65
N GLN A 79 12.22 16.28 21.44
CA GLN A 79 10.91 16.87 21.14
C GLN A 79 9.79 16.17 21.90
N LYS A 80 9.88 14.85 22.09
CA LYS A 80 8.94 14.08 22.90
C LYS A 80 9.00 14.50 24.37
N GLU A 81 10.20 14.69 24.92
CA GLU A 81 10.39 15.16 26.30
C GLU A 81 9.80 16.56 26.50
N LYS A 82 10.17 17.53 25.66
CA LYS A 82 9.59 18.89 25.69
C LYS A 82 8.06 18.87 25.53
N TYR A 83 7.53 17.99 24.69
CA TYR A 83 6.08 17.84 24.53
C TYR A 83 5.42 17.24 25.79
N ASN A 84 6.05 16.25 26.42
CA ASN A 84 5.58 15.63 27.65
C ASN A 84 5.58 16.63 28.81
N GLU A 85 6.64 17.43 28.95
CA GLU A 85 6.74 18.50 29.95
C GLU A 85 5.66 19.57 29.75
N LYS A 86 5.47 20.06 28.52
CA LYS A 86 4.38 20.99 28.21
C LYS A 86 3.01 20.41 28.51
N THR A 87 2.83 19.11 28.29
CA THR A 87 1.56 18.43 28.61
C THR A 87 1.38 18.27 30.11
N ARG A 88 2.43 17.94 30.85
CA ARG A 88 2.44 17.88 32.33
C ARG A 88 2.10 19.25 32.94
N LEU A 89 2.71 20.32 32.42
CA LEU A 89 2.41 21.70 32.84
C LEU A 89 0.98 22.11 32.53
N ARG A 90 0.46 21.79 31.34
CA ARG A 90 -0.95 22.04 30.98
C ARG A 90 -1.92 21.33 31.93
N MET A 91 -1.65 20.07 32.26
CA MET A 91 -2.47 19.31 33.21
C MET A 91 -2.35 19.86 34.64
N LYS A 92 -1.17 20.31 35.05
CA LYS A 92 -0.96 20.97 36.36
C LYS A 92 -1.81 22.23 36.46
N LYS A 93 -1.68 23.14 35.48
CA LYS A 93 -2.48 24.39 35.41
C LYS A 93 -3.99 24.12 35.35
N TYR A 94 -4.41 23.12 34.57
CA TYR A 94 -5.83 22.75 34.51
C TYR A 94 -6.35 22.26 35.86
N ARG A 95 -5.57 21.45 36.60
CA ARG A 95 -5.93 20.98 37.94
C ARG A 95 -5.97 22.11 38.96
N GLU A 96 -4.99 23.01 38.94
CA GLU A 96 -4.96 24.22 39.80
C GLU A 96 -6.16 25.12 39.52
N LYS A 97 -6.50 25.33 38.25
CA LYS A 97 -7.71 26.06 37.82
C LYS A 97 -8.99 25.35 38.29
N LYS A 98 -9.09 24.04 38.16
CA LYS A 98 -10.27 23.28 38.61
C LYS A 98 -10.42 23.25 40.13
N LYS A 99 -9.29 23.25 40.86
CA LYS A 99 -9.23 23.34 42.32
C LYS A 99 -9.68 24.74 42.81
N SER A 100 -9.29 25.80 42.11
CA SER A 100 -9.76 27.17 42.41
C SER A 100 -11.22 27.41 42.00
N GLU A 101 -11.72 26.74 40.96
CA GLU A 101 -13.14 26.75 40.58
C GLU A 101 -14.05 25.92 41.51
N GLY A 102 -13.51 25.30 42.58
CA GLY A 102 -14.27 24.50 43.55
C GLY A 102 -14.90 23.22 43.01
N THR A 103 -14.63 22.87 41.74
CA THR A 103 -15.13 21.64 41.12
C THR A 103 -14.18 20.49 41.41
N ASP A 104 -14.39 19.80 42.52
CA ASP A 104 -13.65 18.58 42.85
C ASP A 104 -14.00 17.46 41.84
N THR A 105 -13.13 17.26 40.86
CA THR A 105 -13.23 16.17 39.87
C THR A 105 -13.00 14.76 40.45
N ALA A 106 -13.09 14.60 41.78
CA ALA A 106 -12.68 13.40 42.52
C ALA A 106 -13.77 12.32 42.65
N SER A 107 -14.87 12.39 41.91
CA SER A 107 -15.98 11.43 42.07
C SER A 107 -15.73 10.08 41.37
N HIS A 108 -14.86 10.00 40.36
CA HIS A 108 -14.64 8.72 39.66
C HIS A 108 -13.50 7.90 40.27
N PRO A 109 -13.75 6.63 40.64
CA PRO A 109 -12.70 5.76 41.14
C PRO A 109 -11.59 5.64 40.09
N LYS A 110 -10.34 5.84 40.53
CA LYS A 110 -9.19 5.78 39.64
C LYS A 110 -9.17 4.40 38.95
N PRO A 111 -8.99 4.34 37.61
CA PRO A 111 -8.90 3.07 36.92
C PRO A 111 -7.70 2.27 37.43
N LYS A 112 -7.95 1.02 37.85
CA LYS A 112 -6.92 0.15 38.42
C LYS A 112 -5.73 -0.04 37.49
N THR A 113 -4.53 0.03 38.06
CA THR A 113 -3.29 -0.21 37.32
C THR A 113 -3.16 -1.69 36.88
N ARG A 114 -2.26 -1.98 35.94
CA ARG A 114 -2.03 -3.37 35.46
C ARG A 114 -1.66 -4.32 36.61
N LYS A 115 -0.79 -3.85 37.52
CA LYS A 115 -0.36 -4.61 38.71
C LYS A 115 -1.53 -4.87 39.67
N GLU A 116 -2.39 -3.88 39.91
CA GLU A 116 -3.59 -4.05 40.75
C GLU A 116 -4.60 -5.03 40.14
N LYS A 117 -4.80 -4.99 38.82
CA LYS A 117 -5.66 -5.96 38.13
C LYS A 117 -5.11 -7.38 38.24
N GLU A 118 -3.80 -7.54 38.18
CA GLU A 118 -3.14 -8.84 38.30
C GLU A 118 -3.27 -9.42 39.72
N LYS A 119 -3.03 -8.59 40.75
CA LYS A 119 -3.31 -8.95 42.15
C LYS A 119 -4.77 -9.33 42.37
N GLN A 120 -5.71 -8.60 41.78
CA GLN A 120 -7.14 -8.93 41.87
C GLN A 120 -7.46 -10.27 41.20
N ARG A 121 -6.86 -10.56 40.03
CA ARG A 121 -7.02 -11.86 39.34
C ARG A 121 -6.41 -13.01 40.14
N GLU A 122 -5.31 -12.78 40.83
CA GLU A 122 -4.68 -13.78 41.68
C GLU A 122 -5.50 -14.06 42.93
N LYS A 123 -6.00 -13.01 43.59
CA LYS A 123 -6.95 -13.14 44.71
C LYS A 123 -8.20 -13.91 44.27
N TRP A 124 -8.78 -13.57 43.13
CA TRP A 124 -9.95 -14.27 42.60
C TRP A 124 -9.68 -15.75 42.28
N ARG A 125 -8.47 -16.08 41.79
CA ARG A 125 -8.05 -17.47 41.57
C ARG A 125 -7.98 -18.23 42.90
N LYS A 126 -7.35 -17.65 43.92
CA LYS A 126 -7.24 -18.24 45.27
C LYS A 126 -8.62 -18.43 45.92
N ASP A 127 -9.47 -17.40 45.87
CA ASP A 127 -10.83 -17.46 46.42
C ASP A 127 -11.67 -18.54 45.72
N LYS A 128 -11.55 -18.67 44.38
CA LYS A 128 -12.25 -19.71 43.61
C LYS A 128 -11.72 -21.11 43.91
N GLN A 129 -10.43 -21.24 44.22
CA GLN A 129 -9.84 -22.51 44.61
C GLN A 129 -10.32 -22.92 46.00
N LEU A 130 -10.21 -22.04 47.00
CA LEU A 130 -10.79 -22.23 48.34
C LEU A 130 -12.27 -22.59 48.29
N GLN A 131 -13.05 -21.88 47.45
CA GLN A 131 -14.47 -22.19 47.27
C GLN A 131 -14.69 -23.60 46.71
N ARG A 132 -13.84 -24.07 45.78
CA ARG A 132 -13.94 -25.43 45.21
C ARG A 132 -13.51 -26.49 46.21
N ASP A 133 -12.48 -26.21 47.00
CA ASP A 133 -11.94 -27.15 47.97
C ASP A 133 -12.96 -27.37 49.10
N ASN A 134 -13.54 -26.27 49.62
CA ASN A 134 -14.57 -26.28 50.67
C ASN A 134 -15.97 -26.70 50.19
N LEU A 135 -16.14 -27.05 48.91
CA LEU A 135 -17.45 -27.48 48.40
C LEU A 135 -17.72 -28.94 48.77
N ASN A 136 -18.86 -29.18 49.44
CA ASN A 136 -19.33 -30.52 49.79
C ASN A 136 -19.40 -31.44 48.53
N PRO A 137 -18.91 -32.70 48.61
CA PRO A 137 -18.97 -33.68 47.51
C PRO A 137 -20.33 -33.81 46.82
N GLN A 138 -21.45 -33.80 47.56
CA GLN A 138 -22.79 -33.87 46.96
C GLN A 138 -23.13 -32.62 46.13
N LYS A 139 -22.72 -31.44 46.60
CA LYS A 139 -22.89 -30.17 45.89
C LYS A 139 -22.02 -30.11 44.63
N LYS A 140 -20.80 -30.67 44.68
CA LYS A 140 -19.92 -30.85 43.51
C LYS A 140 -20.59 -31.75 42.45
N ARG A 141 -21.19 -32.87 42.86
CA ARG A 141 -21.95 -33.77 41.96
C ARG A 141 -23.10 -33.03 41.27
N ARG A 142 -23.96 -32.34 42.02
CA ARG A 142 -25.10 -31.59 41.46
C ARG A 142 -24.67 -30.50 40.46
N ILE A 143 -23.57 -29.79 40.73
CA ILE A 143 -23.03 -28.77 39.81
C ILE A 143 -22.51 -29.42 38.52
N ASN A 144 -21.78 -30.52 38.63
CA ASN A 144 -21.26 -31.23 37.46
C ASN A 144 -22.39 -31.83 36.61
N GLU A 145 -23.44 -32.36 37.25
CA GLU A 145 -24.62 -32.87 36.56
C GLU A 145 -25.37 -31.76 35.80
N LYS A 146 -25.62 -30.61 36.44
CA LYS A 146 -26.18 -29.43 35.77
C LYS A 146 -25.33 -28.98 34.59
N ARG A 147 -24.00 -29.00 34.74
CA ARG A 147 -23.06 -28.61 33.69
C ARG A 147 -23.08 -29.60 32.52
N ARG A 148 -23.17 -30.91 32.78
CA ARG A 148 -23.35 -31.94 31.74
C ARG A 148 -24.64 -31.73 30.95
N LYS A 149 -25.77 -31.54 31.64
CA LYS A 149 -27.07 -31.25 31.02
C LYS A 149 -27.02 -30.00 30.15
N GLN A 150 -26.35 -28.93 30.59
CA GLN A 150 -26.16 -27.71 29.78
C GLN A 150 -25.30 -27.95 28.53
N TYR A 151 -24.23 -28.75 28.63
CA TYR A 151 -23.41 -29.10 27.47
C TYR A 151 -24.17 -29.97 26.47
N GLU A 152 -25.00 -30.91 26.94
CA GLU A 152 -25.87 -31.73 26.08
C GLU A 152 -26.89 -30.87 25.35
N LEU A 153 -27.57 -29.94 26.05
CA LEU A 153 -28.49 -28.99 25.44
C LEU A 153 -27.81 -28.08 24.41
N GLN A 154 -26.60 -27.59 24.69
CA GLN A 154 -25.84 -26.81 23.71
C GLN A 154 -25.45 -27.65 22.51
N LYS A 155 -25.00 -28.89 22.72
CA LYS A 155 -24.61 -29.81 21.65
C LYS A 155 -25.79 -30.12 20.73
N GLN A 156 -26.97 -30.37 21.28
CA GLN A 156 -28.21 -30.56 20.52
C GLN A 156 -28.60 -29.31 19.73
N LYS A 157 -28.48 -28.11 20.31
CA LYS A 157 -28.74 -26.83 19.60
C LYS A 157 -27.76 -26.53 18.48
N THR A 158 -26.52 -27.03 18.58
CA THR A 158 -25.47 -26.85 17.56
C THR A 158 -25.32 -28.03 16.60
N ALA A 159 -26.12 -29.09 16.78
CA ALA A 159 -26.15 -30.19 15.84
C ALA A 159 -26.77 -29.68 14.52
N PRO A 160 -26.16 -29.94 13.36
CA PRO A 160 -26.76 -29.59 12.08
C PRO A 160 -28.13 -30.27 11.96
N ILE A 161 -29.15 -29.49 11.61
CA ILE A 161 -30.45 -30.02 11.21
C ILE A 161 -30.22 -30.62 9.82
N ASP A 162 -30.09 -31.95 9.76
CA ASP A 162 -30.13 -32.68 8.49
C ASP A 162 -31.58 -32.63 7.99
N ILE A 163 -31.82 -31.72 7.06
CA ILE A 163 -33.03 -31.71 6.23
C ILE A 163 -32.85 -32.86 5.24
N ASN A 164 -33.79 -33.80 5.27
CA ASN A 164 -33.95 -35.00 4.43
C ASN A 164 -33.50 -36.31 5.07
N THR A 165 -34.40 -36.99 5.79
CA THR A 165 -34.75 -38.40 5.49
C THR A 165 -36.00 -38.82 6.27
N GLU A 166 -37.14 -38.83 5.59
CA GLU A 166 -38.21 -39.79 5.87
C GLU A 166 -37.88 -41.08 5.13
N SER A 167 -37.62 -42.16 5.85
CA SER A 167 -38.05 -43.53 5.52
C SER A 167 -37.47 -44.52 6.55
N ASP A 168 -38.37 -45.06 7.37
CA ASP A 168 -38.44 -46.41 7.93
C ASP A 168 -37.32 -47.02 8.82
N LYS A 169 -37.70 -47.24 10.10
CA LYS A 169 -37.76 -48.52 10.87
C LYS A 169 -36.76 -49.62 10.42
N THR A 170 -35.92 -50.26 11.25
CA THR A 170 -36.05 -50.76 12.64
C THR A 170 -34.71 -51.34 13.15
N SER A 171 -34.54 -51.36 14.48
CA SER A 171 -33.81 -52.36 15.30
C SER A 171 -32.30 -52.23 15.64
N THR A 172 -32.06 -51.97 16.94
CA THR A 172 -31.12 -52.62 17.90
C THR A 172 -29.58 -52.50 17.85
N VAL A 173 -29.05 -51.65 18.77
CA VAL A 173 -27.90 -51.78 19.74
C VAL A 173 -26.45 -52.05 19.20
N PRO A 174 -25.37 -51.81 19.98
CA PRO A 174 -24.65 -50.55 20.20
C PRO A 174 -23.17 -50.55 19.72
N GLU A 175 -22.49 -49.42 20.00
CA GLU A 175 -21.05 -49.30 20.25
C GLU A 175 -20.04 -49.08 19.11
N THR A 176 -19.49 -47.86 19.16
CA THR A 176 -18.08 -47.48 19.00
C THR A 176 -17.50 -47.20 17.60
N ALA A 177 -16.72 -46.12 17.60
CA ALA A 177 -15.64 -45.76 16.68
C ALA A 177 -15.99 -45.12 15.32
N SER A 178 -15.99 -43.78 15.38
CA SER A 178 -15.44 -42.89 14.36
C SER A 178 -16.20 -42.80 13.03
N SER A 179 -16.91 -41.68 12.88
CA SER A 179 -17.41 -41.18 11.59
C SER A 179 -16.25 -40.75 10.68
N SER A 180 -15.52 -41.72 10.15
CA SER A 180 -14.62 -41.58 9.01
C SER A 180 -15.19 -42.48 7.93
N GLY A 181 -15.92 -41.90 6.97
CA GLY A 181 -16.67 -42.59 5.90
C GLY A 181 -15.84 -43.39 4.88
N TYR A 182 -14.78 -44.07 5.31
CA TYR A 182 -14.03 -45.02 4.51
C TYR A 182 -13.73 -46.26 5.37
N GLN A 183 -14.45 -47.35 5.08
CA GLN A 183 -14.46 -48.57 5.89
C GLN A 183 -13.15 -49.38 5.89
N THR A 184 -12.20 -49.14 4.97
CA THR A 184 -10.92 -49.88 4.97
C THR A 184 -9.69 -48.99 4.74
N LYS A 185 -8.54 -49.37 5.30
CA LYS A 185 -7.24 -48.67 5.09
C LYS A 185 -6.88 -48.57 3.60
N CYS A 186 -7.26 -49.58 2.80
CA CYS A 186 -7.03 -49.61 1.36
C CYS A 186 -7.96 -48.62 0.63
N ALA A 187 -9.25 -48.55 1.01
CA ALA A 187 -10.18 -47.54 0.50
C ALA A 187 -9.70 -46.12 0.82
N ARG A 188 -9.14 -45.89 2.02
CA ARG A 188 -8.55 -44.60 2.39
C ARG A 188 -7.34 -44.23 1.53
N ARG A 189 -6.44 -45.17 1.25
CA ARG A 189 -5.28 -44.93 0.35
C ARG A 189 -5.73 -44.66 -1.09
N LYS A 190 -6.72 -45.40 -1.60
CA LYS A 190 -7.29 -45.19 -2.95
C LYS A 190 -8.03 -43.85 -3.05
N ALA A 191 -8.78 -43.44 -2.02
CA ALA A 191 -9.43 -42.13 -1.97
C ALA A 191 -8.41 -40.98 -1.92
N VAL A 192 -7.34 -41.14 -1.12
CA VAL A 192 -6.23 -40.18 -1.08
C VAL A 192 -5.51 -40.11 -2.43
N SER A 193 -5.22 -41.25 -3.09
CA SER A 193 -4.55 -41.23 -4.40
C SER A 193 -5.43 -40.61 -5.50
N ARG A 194 -6.76 -40.83 -5.46
CA ARG A 194 -7.74 -40.17 -6.34
C ARG A 194 -7.84 -38.67 -6.06
N SER A 195 -7.69 -38.23 -4.81
CA SER A 195 -7.68 -36.81 -4.45
C SER A 195 -6.38 -36.08 -4.83
N ILE A 196 -5.27 -36.82 -4.96
CA ILE A 196 -3.98 -36.31 -5.44
C ILE A 196 -3.95 -36.22 -6.98
N LYS A 197 -4.78 -36.99 -7.70
CA LYS A 197 -5.08 -36.76 -9.12
C LYS A 197 -6.01 -35.53 -9.24
N ILE A 198 -5.38 -34.39 -9.50
CA ILE A 198 -5.88 -33.02 -9.39
C ILE A 198 -7.21 -32.76 -10.13
N LYS A 199 -8.14 -32.05 -9.46
CA LYS A 199 -9.22 -31.29 -10.11
C LYS A 199 -8.61 -30.11 -10.87
N LYS A 200 -8.92 -29.94 -12.16
CA LYS A 200 -8.40 -28.88 -13.06
C LYS A 200 -8.58 -27.42 -12.58
N ASN A 201 -9.32 -27.18 -11.48
CA ASN A 201 -9.59 -25.85 -10.96
C ASN A 201 -8.63 -25.47 -9.81
N PRO A 202 -7.90 -24.35 -9.94
CA PRO A 202 -6.86 -23.94 -8.98
C PRO A 202 -7.43 -23.66 -7.58
N ASP A 203 -8.65 -23.15 -7.48
CA ASP A 203 -9.28 -22.82 -6.19
C ASP A 203 -9.63 -24.07 -5.37
N LYS A 204 -10.19 -25.09 -6.04
CA LYS A 204 -10.50 -26.39 -5.40
C LYS A 204 -9.23 -27.12 -4.97
N PHE A 205 -8.15 -26.97 -5.74
CA PHE A 205 -6.84 -27.50 -5.34
C PHE A 205 -6.29 -26.79 -4.10
N ALA A 206 -6.36 -25.46 -4.05
CA ALA A 206 -5.92 -24.67 -2.91
C ALA A 206 -6.69 -25.03 -1.62
N GLU A 207 -7.99 -25.29 -1.72
CA GLU A 207 -8.84 -25.72 -0.59
C GLU A 207 -8.46 -27.11 -0.05
N VAL A 208 -8.19 -28.07 -0.94
CA VAL A 208 -7.71 -29.41 -0.57
C VAL A 208 -6.32 -29.33 0.09
N VAL A 209 -5.42 -28.52 -0.46
CA VAL A 209 -4.10 -28.29 0.14
C VAL A 209 -4.24 -27.63 1.53
N ALA A 210 -5.14 -26.64 1.68
CA ALA A 210 -5.37 -25.97 2.94
C ALA A 210 -5.91 -26.92 4.03
N THR A 211 -6.82 -27.83 3.67
CA THR A 211 -7.36 -28.86 4.58
C THR A 211 -6.31 -29.90 4.97
N ILE A 212 -5.46 -30.34 4.04
CA ILE A 212 -4.30 -31.21 4.34
C ILE A 212 -3.33 -30.53 5.32
N ILE A 213 -3.04 -29.25 5.12
CA ILE A 213 -2.17 -28.48 6.03
C ILE A 213 -2.83 -28.33 7.41
N LYS A 214 -4.13 -28.04 7.47
CA LYS A 214 -4.87 -27.86 8.74
C LYS A 214 -4.80 -29.12 9.60
N ASN A 215 -5.00 -30.28 8.99
CA ASN A 215 -5.07 -31.58 9.67
C ASN A 215 -3.70 -32.27 9.84
N SER A 216 -2.62 -31.70 9.32
CA SER A 216 -1.27 -32.26 9.46
C SER A 216 -0.70 -32.10 10.88
N THR A 217 0.19 -33.03 11.25
CA THR A 217 0.93 -32.99 12.52
C THR A 217 1.90 -31.80 12.59
N PRO A 218 2.28 -31.31 13.78
CA PRO A 218 3.19 -30.18 13.93
C PRO A 218 4.53 -30.34 13.20
N ARG A 219 5.13 -31.53 13.24
CA ARG A 219 6.39 -31.85 12.53
C ARG A 219 6.23 -31.76 11.01
N LYS A 220 5.12 -32.27 10.46
CA LYS A 220 4.81 -32.19 9.03
C LYS A 220 4.47 -30.77 8.59
N LYS A 221 3.77 -29.99 9.43
CA LYS A 221 3.54 -28.55 9.23
C LYS A 221 4.85 -27.76 9.14
N ALA A 222 5.83 -28.05 10.00
CA ALA A 222 7.14 -27.42 9.95
C ALA A 222 7.90 -27.75 8.65
N ALA A 223 7.90 -29.02 8.22
CA ALA A 223 8.53 -29.43 6.97
C ALA A 223 7.87 -28.79 5.73
N LEU A 224 6.52 -28.72 5.70
CA LEU A 224 5.79 -28.05 4.62
C LEU A 224 6.04 -26.54 4.58
N LYS A 225 6.18 -25.91 5.75
CA LYS A 225 6.56 -24.50 5.86
C LYS A 225 7.96 -24.24 5.27
N ASN A 226 8.93 -25.12 5.54
CA ASN A 226 10.26 -25.02 4.95
C ASN A 226 10.24 -25.17 3.42
N LYS A 227 9.26 -25.92 2.89
CA LYS A 227 8.99 -26.05 1.44
C LYS A 227 8.03 -24.99 0.88
N CYS A 228 7.79 -23.89 1.60
CA CYS A 228 6.92 -22.78 1.18
C CYS A 228 5.42 -23.13 0.95
N ILE A 229 4.93 -24.25 1.47
CA ILE A 229 3.52 -24.65 1.40
C ILE A 229 2.88 -24.33 2.76
N ALA A 230 2.28 -23.13 2.88
CA ALA A 230 1.70 -22.62 4.11
C ALA A 230 0.18 -22.37 3.99
N SER A 231 -0.53 -22.44 5.12
CA SER A 231 -1.95 -22.11 5.17
C SER A 231 -2.19 -20.62 4.89
N PRO A 232 -3.25 -20.24 4.14
CA PRO A 232 -3.58 -18.84 3.85
C PRO A 232 -3.73 -17.96 5.10
N SER A 233 -4.02 -18.55 6.27
CA SER A 233 -4.26 -17.84 7.52
C SER A 233 -2.97 -17.50 8.29
N SER A 234 -1.81 -18.07 7.94
CA SER A 234 -0.56 -17.70 8.58
C SER A 234 -0.14 -16.31 8.10
N LYS A 235 -0.64 -15.27 8.78
CA LYS A 235 -0.24 -13.85 8.65
C LYS A 235 1.24 -13.58 8.94
N LYS A 236 2.10 -14.60 8.94
CA LYS A 236 3.55 -14.44 9.04
C LYS A 236 4.05 -14.13 7.64
N LYS A 237 4.75 -13.00 7.52
CA LYS A 237 5.49 -12.63 6.32
C LYS A 237 6.25 -13.86 5.83
N LEU A 238 5.83 -14.38 4.68
CA LEU A 238 6.53 -15.49 4.03
C LEU A 238 7.93 -14.97 3.72
N GLU A 239 8.97 -15.62 4.23
CA GLU A 239 10.37 -15.21 4.04
C GLU A 239 10.70 -15.03 2.55
N TYR A 240 10.09 -15.85 1.69
CA TYR A 240 10.18 -15.71 0.23
C TYR A 240 9.60 -14.38 -0.31
N LEU A 241 8.50 -13.88 0.25
CA LEU A 241 7.94 -12.58 -0.15
C LEU A 241 8.84 -11.44 0.34
N GLU A 242 9.43 -11.56 1.53
CA GLU A 242 10.39 -10.56 2.02
C GLU A 242 11.67 -10.55 1.19
N SER A 243 12.22 -11.72 0.84
CA SER A 243 13.40 -11.81 -0.03
C SER A 243 13.11 -11.26 -1.42
N SER A 244 11.93 -11.54 -1.99
CA SER A 244 11.49 -10.97 -3.27
C SER A 244 11.36 -9.44 -3.20
N CYS A 245 10.77 -8.89 -2.13
CA CYS A 245 10.69 -7.44 -1.93
C CYS A 245 12.06 -6.79 -1.75
N LYS A 246 12.97 -7.43 -1.00
CA LYS A 246 14.37 -6.98 -0.83
C LYS A 246 15.11 -6.97 -2.16
N ASN A 247 14.99 -8.03 -2.96
CA ASN A 247 15.62 -8.13 -4.28
C ASN A 247 15.09 -7.03 -5.21
N PHE A 248 13.77 -6.82 -5.25
CA PHE A 248 13.17 -5.73 -6.02
C PHE A 248 13.66 -4.34 -5.57
N LYS A 249 13.82 -4.14 -4.26
CA LYS A 249 14.36 -2.89 -3.70
C LYS A 249 15.82 -2.69 -4.09
N ASN A 250 16.61 -3.76 -4.15
CA ASN A 250 18.00 -3.72 -4.57
C ASN A 250 18.13 -3.42 -6.07
N THR A 251 17.35 -4.08 -6.93
CA THR A 251 17.34 -3.77 -8.37
C THR A 251 16.95 -2.31 -8.63
N LEU A 252 15.93 -1.79 -7.93
CA LEU A 252 15.59 -0.37 -8.03
C LEU A 252 16.71 0.57 -7.55
N ARG A 253 17.49 0.18 -6.53
CA ARG A 253 18.65 0.95 -6.08
C ARG A 253 19.77 0.95 -7.13
N GLU A 254 20.05 -0.18 -7.75
CA GLU A 254 21.06 -0.30 -8.81
C GLU A 254 20.68 0.52 -10.05
N ILE A 255 19.43 0.38 -10.50
CA ILE A 255 18.87 1.18 -11.60
C ILE A 255 18.93 2.68 -11.25
N LYS A 256 18.73 3.05 -9.98
CA LYS A 256 18.84 4.46 -9.55
C LYS A 256 20.27 5.00 -9.61
N LYS A 257 21.30 4.16 -9.42
CA LYS A 257 22.71 4.57 -9.55
C LYS A 257 23.01 4.98 -11.00
N LYS A 258 22.51 4.20 -11.97
CA LYS A 258 22.71 4.45 -13.40
C LYS A 258 21.70 5.48 -13.91
N ARG A 259 22.12 6.71 -14.20
CA ARG A 259 21.22 7.81 -14.63
C ARG A 259 20.81 7.76 -16.12
N SER A 260 20.93 6.60 -16.79
CA SER A 260 20.67 6.45 -18.23
C SER A 260 19.17 6.63 -18.62
N LYS A 261 18.86 6.88 -19.90
CA LYS A 261 17.47 6.99 -20.40
C LYS A 261 16.73 5.65 -20.23
N LYS A 262 17.39 4.52 -20.55
CA LYS A 262 16.86 3.16 -20.42
C LYS A 262 16.52 2.82 -18.97
N ASP A 263 17.43 3.09 -18.04
CA ASP A 263 17.24 2.80 -16.61
C ASP A 263 16.13 3.64 -15.98
N ASN A 264 16.04 4.92 -16.37
CA ASN A 264 14.93 5.77 -15.93
C ASN A 264 13.58 5.30 -16.48
N LYS A 265 13.53 4.82 -17.74
CA LYS A 265 12.32 4.21 -18.32
C LYS A 265 11.94 2.94 -17.57
N MET A 266 12.89 2.03 -17.34
CA MET A 266 12.69 0.80 -16.57
C MET A 266 12.16 1.12 -15.16
N ARG A 267 12.77 2.09 -14.47
CA ARG A 267 12.31 2.55 -13.16
C ARG A 267 10.85 3.00 -13.20
N ARG A 268 10.44 3.79 -14.20
CA ARG A 268 9.05 4.26 -14.35
C ARG A 268 8.09 3.10 -14.60
N ILE A 269 8.47 2.14 -15.45
CA ILE A 269 7.69 0.91 -15.71
C ILE A 269 7.48 0.13 -14.41
N LEU A 270 8.52 -0.10 -13.63
CA LEU A 270 8.43 -0.80 -12.35
C LEU A 270 7.47 -0.10 -11.36
N HIS A 271 7.42 1.24 -11.37
CA HIS A 271 6.45 1.99 -10.56
C HIS A 271 5.02 1.78 -11.05
N HIS A 272 4.79 1.80 -12.37
CA HIS A 272 3.47 1.55 -12.95
C HIS A 272 2.99 0.13 -12.68
N MET A 273 3.84 -0.90 -12.88
CA MET A 273 3.47 -2.30 -12.67
C MET A 273 3.03 -2.58 -11.23
N VAL A 274 3.80 -2.09 -10.26
CA VAL A 274 3.45 -2.28 -8.84
C VAL A 274 2.18 -1.51 -8.50
N LEU A 275 2.02 -0.27 -8.99
CA LEU A 275 0.81 0.52 -8.72
C LEU A 275 -0.45 -0.09 -9.34
N ALA A 276 -0.36 -0.62 -10.56
CA ALA A 276 -1.48 -1.27 -11.25
C ALA A 276 -1.99 -2.51 -10.51
N LYS A 277 -1.09 -3.22 -9.81
CA LYS A 277 -1.44 -4.43 -9.04
C LYS A 277 -1.68 -4.15 -7.56
N SER A 278 -1.24 -3.02 -7.03
CA SER A 278 -1.35 -2.71 -5.61
C SER A 278 -2.70 -2.08 -5.26
N LYS A 279 -3.41 -2.65 -4.28
CA LYS A 279 -4.49 -1.96 -3.57
C LYS A 279 -3.98 -0.89 -2.59
N PHE A 280 -2.67 -0.61 -2.58
CA PHE A 280 -2.04 0.30 -1.63
C PHE A 280 -2.31 1.77 -2.00
N SER A 281 -3.28 2.35 -1.31
CA SER A 281 -3.58 3.80 -1.38
C SER A 281 -2.41 4.66 -0.85
N ALA A 282 -1.64 4.17 0.12
CA ALA A 282 -0.56 4.94 0.74
C ALA A 282 0.79 4.79 -0.03
N SER A 283 1.36 5.91 -0.49
CA SER A 283 2.70 5.93 -1.10
C SER A 283 3.84 5.57 -0.13
N ASN A 284 3.58 5.67 1.19
CA ASN A 284 4.60 5.40 2.21
C ASN A 284 4.88 3.91 2.37
N SER A 285 3.84 3.06 2.36
CA SER A 285 4.02 1.61 2.46
C SER A 285 4.74 1.06 1.22
N LEU A 286 4.45 1.61 0.04
CA LEU A 286 5.12 1.24 -1.21
C LEU A 286 6.63 1.59 -1.20
N TYR A 287 7.01 2.72 -0.61
CA TYR A 287 8.42 3.06 -0.44
C TYR A 287 9.13 2.12 0.55
N GLU A 288 8.49 1.83 1.68
CA GLU A 288 9.07 0.95 2.70
C GLU A 288 9.29 -0.48 2.18
N GLN A 289 8.25 -1.04 1.56
CA GLN A 289 8.23 -2.43 1.08
C GLN A 289 9.03 -2.59 -0.21
N PHE A 290 8.83 -1.72 -1.20
CA PHE A 290 9.36 -1.89 -2.55
C PHE A 290 10.44 -0.85 -2.93
N GLY A 291 10.70 0.17 -2.11
CA GLY A 291 11.65 1.23 -2.45
C GLY A 291 11.17 2.22 -3.51
N LEU A 292 9.87 2.20 -3.84
CA LEU A 292 9.29 3.06 -4.88
C LEU A 292 9.27 4.53 -4.46
N SER A 293 9.76 5.41 -5.32
CA SER A 293 9.83 6.84 -5.08
C SER A 293 8.43 7.44 -4.92
N ARG A 294 8.24 8.20 -3.84
CA ARG A 294 6.99 8.91 -3.52
C ARG A 294 6.56 9.87 -4.63
N ASN A 295 7.51 10.59 -5.23
CA ASN A 295 7.20 11.57 -6.27
C ASN A 295 6.70 10.88 -7.53
N ILE A 296 7.34 9.79 -7.95
CA ILE A 296 6.90 9.04 -9.14
C ILE A 296 5.54 8.40 -8.85
N THR A 297 5.37 7.74 -7.69
CA THR A 297 4.09 7.11 -7.34
C THR A 297 2.93 8.11 -7.27
N ARG A 298 3.13 9.31 -6.71
CA ARG A 298 2.10 10.37 -6.72
C ARG A 298 1.72 10.82 -8.13
N ARG A 299 2.72 11.02 -8.99
CA ARG A 299 2.50 11.45 -10.38
C ARG A 299 1.74 10.37 -11.18
N VAL A 300 2.04 9.09 -10.97
CA VAL A 300 1.32 7.98 -11.62
C VAL A 300 -0.13 7.96 -11.16
N LYS A 301 -0.37 8.15 -9.84
CA LYS A 301 -1.72 8.21 -9.27
C LYS A 301 -2.56 9.38 -9.76
N ARG A 302 -1.92 10.48 -10.17
CA ARG A 302 -2.59 11.62 -10.80
C ARG A 302 -2.89 11.41 -12.29
N GLY A 303 -2.56 10.24 -12.85
CA GLY A 303 -2.73 9.97 -14.27
C GLY A 303 -1.72 10.68 -15.17
N GLU A 304 -0.62 11.24 -14.63
CA GLU A 304 0.40 11.84 -15.47
C GLU A 304 1.09 10.76 -16.32
N ASP A 305 1.26 11.01 -17.62
CA ASP A 305 2.06 10.14 -18.48
C ASP A 305 3.55 10.29 -18.14
N ILE A 306 4.00 9.50 -17.16
CA ILE A 306 5.40 9.46 -16.78
C ILE A 306 6.20 8.60 -17.76
N LEU A 307 5.59 7.63 -18.43
CA LEU A 307 6.32 6.69 -19.30
C LEU A 307 6.92 7.41 -20.49
N ASN A 308 6.15 8.31 -21.12
CA ASN A 308 6.56 9.00 -22.34
C ASN A 308 7.14 10.40 -22.08
N LYS A 309 7.17 10.88 -20.83
CA LYS A 309 7.69 12.22 -20.52
C LYS A 309 9.19 12.33 -20.83
N GLU A 310 9.50 12.97 -21.94
CA GLU A 310 10.84 13.34 -22.34
C GLU A 310 11.42 14.42 -21.41
N ARG A 311 12.75 14.49 -21.32
CA ARG A 311 13.43 15.55 -20.57
C ARG A 311 13.52 16.78 -21.47
N LYS A 312 13.39 17.96 -20.89
CA LYS A 312 13.74 19.21 -21.57
C LYS A 312 15.18 19.10 -22.07
N LYS A 313 15.39 19.36 -23.37
CA LYS A 313 16.71 19.48 -23.97
C LYS A 313 17.42 20.70 -23.37
N ARG A 314 18.75 20.67 -23.32
CA ARG A 314 19.51 21.86 -22.89
C ARG A 314 19.49 22.91 -24.00
N LYS A 315 19.76 24.17 -23.67
CA LYS A 315 19.80 25.26 -24.66
C LYS A 315 20.93 25.08 -25.70
N ASP A 316 22.03 24.45 -25.30
CA ASP A 316 23.18 24.11 -26.12
C ASP A 316 23.01 22.80 -26.91
N ALA A 317 21.82 22.17 -26.85
CA ALA A 317 21.55 20.99 -27.66
C ALA A 317 21.34 21.40 -29.13
N VAL A 318 21.95 20.66 -30.05
CA VAL A 318 21.73 20.78 -31.50
C VAL A 318 20.23 20.86 -31.79
N SER A 319 19.85 21.90 -32.51
CA SER A 319 18.46 22.19 -32.89
C SER A 319 17.92 21.11 -33.83
N GLU A 320 16.59 20.98 -33.93
CA GLU A 320 15.99 20.00 -34.83
C GLU A 320 16.23 20.36 -36.30
N GLU A 321 16.31 21.65 -36.62
CA GLU A 321 16.67 22.17 -37.94
C GLU A 321 18.09 21.74 -38.34
N GLU A 322 19.08 21.90 -37.46
CA GLU A 322 20.45 21.44 -37.72
C GLU A 322 20.54 19.92 -37.87
N VAL A 323 19.74 19.16 -37.10
CA VAL A 323 19.67 17.70 -37.25
C VAL A 323 19.15 17.34 -38.63
N ASN A 324 18.07 17.99 -39.09
CA ASN A 324 17.49 17.73 -40.41
C ASN A 324 18.47 18.12 -41.52
N HIS A 325 19.13 19.28 -41.39
CA HIS A 325 20.14 19.74 -42.32
C HIS A 325 21.32 18.76 -42.47
N ILE A 326 21.81 18.20 -41.37
CA ILE A 326 22.87 17.16 -41.42
C ILE A 326 22.34 15.88 -42.10
N GLN A 327 21.09 15.49 -41.83
CA GLN A 327 20.49 14.32 -42.48
C GLN A 327 20.27 14.54 -43.98
N GLU A 328 19.94 15.75 -44.40
CA GLU A 328 19.83 16.15 -45.80
C GLU A 328 21.19 16.15 -46.49
N PHE A 329 22.23 16.68 -45.82
CA PHE A 329 23.60 16.58 -46.32
C PHE A 329 24.00 15.13 -46.61
N TYR A 330 23.64 14.18 -45.73
CA TYR A 330 23.88 12.76 -46.00
C TYR A 330 23.10 12.21 -47.21
N LYS A 331 21.93 12.77 -47.54
CA LYS A 331 21.13 12.35 -48.72
C LYS A 331 21.69 12.88 -50.04
N MET A 332 22.60 13.84 -50.01
CA MET A 332 23.18 14.40 -51.22
C MET A 332 23.93 13.33 -52.02
N ALA A 333 23.76 13.36 -53.34
CA ALA A 333 24.31 12.35 -54.26
C ALA A 333 25.85 12.29 -54.24
N TYR A 334 26.51 13.41 -53.99
CA TYR A 334 27.98 13.49 -53.86
C TYR A 334 28.51 13.02 -52.50
N VAL A 335 27.63 12.80 -51.52
CA VAL A 335 28.00 12.33 -50.17
C VAL A 335 27.74 10.82 -50.06
N SER A 336 26.70 10.33 -50.71
CA SER A 336 26.29 8.93 -50.63
C SER A 336 25.70 8.39 -51.93
N ARG A 337 25.93 7.11 -52.19
CA ARG A 337 25.37 6.37 -53.33
C ARG A 337 24.54 5.18 -52.89
N GLU A 338 23.55 4.85 -53.71
CA GLU A 338 22.80 3.59 -53.60
C GLU A 338 23.68 2.41 -54.03
N MET A 339 23.63 1.31 -53.29
CA MET A 339 24.33 0.09 -53.66
C MET A 339 23.42 -0.79 -54.52
N PRO A 340 23.87 -1.30 -55.68
CA PRO A 340 23.01 -2.02 -56.63
C PRO A 340 22.59 -3.45 -56.21
N ASN A 341 23.10 -4.01 -55.11
CA ASN A 341 22.93 -5.44 -54.80
C ASN A 341 21.85 -5.80 -53.78
N VAL A 342 20.67 -6.22 -54.28
CA VAL A 342 19.51 -7.03 -53.80
C VAL A 342 19.26 -7.26 -52.28
N ASN A 343 20.27 -7.28 -51.41
CA ASN A 343 20.11 -7.31 -49.94
C ASN A 343 20.03 -5.89 -49.31
N VAL A 344 19.67 -4.90 -50.14
CA VAL A 344 19.76 -3.44 -49.89
C VAL A 344 18.64 -2.93 -48.99
N ILE A 345 17.53 -3.65 -48.91
CA ILE A 345 16.31 -3.17 -48.26
C ILE A 345 16.29 -3.65 -46.81
N LYS A 346 16.15 -2.74 -45.85
CA LYS A 346 15.94 -3.12 -44.43
C LYS A 346 14.51 -3.65 -44.22
N LYS A 347 14.24 -4.23 -43.05
CA LYS A 347 12.88 -4.59 -42.63
C LYS A 347 11.88 -3.41 -42.72
N ASP A 348 12.40 -2.18 -42.63
CA ASP A 348 11.64 -0.94 -42.70
C ASP A 348 11.51 -0.40 -44.15
N LEU A 349 11.80 -1.21 -45.17
CA LEU A 349 11.74 -0.89 -46.61
C LEU A 349 12.69 0.23 -47.09
N SER A 350 13.50 0.82 -46.21
CA SER A 350 14.49 1.84 -46.59
C SER A 350 15.70 1.24 -47.33
N VAL A 351 16.14 1.89 -48.41
CA VAL A 351 17.36 1.57 -49.16
C VAL A 351 18.61 1.86 -48.31
N LYS A 352 19.57 0.93 -48.29
CA LYS A 352 20.90 1.13 -47.70
C LYS A 352 21.76 2.02 -48.61
N MET A 353 22.26 3.11 -48.06
CA MET A 353 23.16 4.05 -48.71
C MET A 353 24.60 3.82 -48.24
N THR A 354 25.55 4.01 -49.14
CA THR A 354 26.98 3.94 -48.81
C THR A 354 27.62 5.31 -49.01
N LEU A 355 28.38 5.77 -48.02
CA LEU A 355 29.14 7.02 -48.11
C LEU A 355 30.28 6.84 -49.11
N GLU A 356 30.49 7.83 -49.99
CA GLU A 356 31.59 7.82 -50.96
C GLU A 356 32.97 7.90 -50.26
N GLY A 357 33.02 8.58 -49.11
CA GLY A 357 34.24 8.81 -48.35
C GLY A 357 34.26 8.21 -46.95
N SER A 358 35.36 8.45 -46.24
CA SER A 358 35.42 8.21 -44.80
C SER A 358 34.47 9.15 -44.06
N LEU A 359 34.04 8.75 -42.86
CA LEU A 359 33.19 9.60 -42.04
C LEU A 359 33.88 10.93 -41.64
N LYS A 360 35.22 10.92 -41.55
CA LYS A 360 36.01 12.12 -41.28
C LYS A 360 36.00 13.06 -42.49
N ARG A 361 36.22 12.54 -43.70
CA ARG A 361 36.19 13.32 -44.94
C ARG A 361 34.83 13.98 -45.18
N THR A 362 33.74 13.25 -44.93
CA THR A 362 32.38 13.80 -45.05
C THR A 362 32.08 14.87 -44.01
N TYR A 363 32.65 14.76 -42.81
CA TYR A 363 32.56 15.81 -41.80
C TYR A 363 33.37 17.07 -42.20
N ASP A 364 34.59 16.89 -42.71
CA ASP A 364 35.43 18.00 -43.16
C ASP A 364 34.74 18.76 -44.31
N GLN A 365 34.12 18.04 -45.25
CA GLN A 365 33.29 18.63 -46.31
C GLN A 365 32.11 19.42 -45.75
N TYR A 366 31.33 18.82 -44.83
CA TYR A 366 30.21 19.50 -44.18
C TYR A 366 30.64 20.80 -43.48
N ASN A 367 31.76 20.76 -42.77
CA ASN A 367 32.29 21.91 -42.03
C ASN A 367 32.81 23.02 -42.96
N ASN A 368 33.35 22.65 -44.13
CA ASN A 368 33.76 23.60 -45.16
C ASN A 368 32.57 24.26 -45.85
N GLU A 369 31.50 23.51 -46.12
CA GLU A 369 30.26 24.04 -46.71
C GLU A 369 29.43 24.87 -45.72
N ASN A 370 29.56 24.59 -44.41
CA ASN A 370 28.77 25.23 -43.35
C ASN A 370 29.65 25.72 -42.18
N PRO A 371 30.55 26.69 -42.40
CA PRO A 371 31.48 27.14 -41.35
C PRO A 371 30.77 27.83 -40.17
N GLU A 372 29.56 28.36 -40.38
CA GLU A 372 28.77 29.01 -39.32
C GLU A 372 28.24 28.01 -38.28
N LYS A 373 28.01 26.75 -38.67
CA LYS A 373 27.40 25.73 -37.82
C LYS A 373 28.46 24.97 -37.03
N LYS A 374 28.65 25.36 -35.77
CA LYS A 374 29.64 24.75 -34.86
C LYS A 374 29.17 23.38 -34.32
N ILE A 375 29.41 22.32 -35.09
CA ILE A 375 29.10 20.93 -34.68
C ILE A 375 30.38 20.13 -34.56
N SER A 376 30.54 19.37 -33.48
CA SER A 376 31.70 18.49 -33.33
C SER A 376 31.58 17.21 -34.16
N TYR A 377 32.71 16.66 -34.61
CA TYR A 377 32.79 15.39 -35.34
C TYR A 377 32.01 14.25 -34.67
N ALA A 378 32.16 14.10 -33.34
CA ALA A 378 31.46 13.06 -32.58
C ALA A 378 29.93 13.22 -32.65
N LYS A 379 29.44 14.46 -32.64
CA LYS A 379 28.01 14.75 -32.73
C LYS A 379 27.49 14.54 -34.14
N PHE A 380 28.22 14.99 -35.16
CA PHE A 380 27.92 14.72 -36.56
C PHE A 380 27.81 13.21 -36.84
N ALA A 381 28.80 12.43 -36.38
CA ALA A 381 28.80 10.98 -36.50
C ALA A 381 27.60 10.29 -35.82
N GLN A 382 27.11 10.83 -34.69
CA GLN A 382 25.92 10.34 -34.00
C GLN A 382 24.61 10.66 -34.73
N LEU A 383 24.57 11.77 -35.47
CA LEU A 383 23.40 12.23 -36.21
C LEU A 383 23.25 11.57 -37.59
N ARG A 384 24.24 10.77 -38.00
CA ARG A 384 24.16 9.96 -39.22
C ARG A 384 22.93 9.04 -39.19
N PRO A 385 22.08 9.04 -40.24
CA PRO A 385 20.97 8.10 -40.31
C PRO A 385 21.49 6.65 -40.38
N LYS A 386 20.77 5.74 -39.73
CA LYS A 386 21.19 4.33 -39.60
C LYS A 386 21.30 3.58 -40.94
N THR A 387 20.71 4.12 -42.00
CA THR A 387 20.72 3.58 -43.37
C THR A 387 22.02 3.87 -44.11
N TYR A 388 22.86 4.77 -43.61
CA TYR A 388 24.11 5.19 -44.24
C TYR A 388 25.30 4.48 -43.61
N TYR A 389 26.10 3.82 -44.44
CA TYR A 389 27.26 3.05 -44.03
C TYR A 389 28.52 3.63 -44.65
N HIS A 390 29.63 3.57 -43.93
CA HIS A 390 30.94 3.85 -44.52
C HIS A 390 31.47 2.58 -45.18
N VAL A 391 32.18 2.72 -46.30
CA VAL A 391 32.91 1.60 -46.89
C VAL A 391 34.00 1.18 -45.89
N LYS A 392 34.00 -0.09 -45.47
CA LYS A 392 35.13 -0.65 -44.71
C LYS A 392 36.35 -0.66 -45.63
N LYS A 393 37.50 -0.18 -45.14
CA LYS A 393 38.75 -0.03 -45.93
C LYS A 393 39.11 -1.24 -46.81
N THR A 394 38.70 -2.45 -46.42
CA THR A 394 38.94 -3.70 -47.15
C THR A 394 38.14 -3.91 -48.44
N LYS A 395 37.16 -3.04 -48.76
CA LYS A 395 36.31 -3.18 -49.97
C LYS A 395 36.50 -2.06 -51.01
N VAL A 396 37.41 -1.12 -50.77
CA VAL A 396 37.59 0.06 -51.63
C VAL A 396 38.36 -0.27 -52.93
N HIS A 397 39.13 -1.37 -52.95
CA HIS A 397 39.91 -1.77 -54.14
C HIS A 397 39.11 -2.46 -55.27
N ALA A 398 37.80 -2.66 -55.11
CA ALA A 398 36.98 -3.37 -56.09
C ALA A 398 35.88 -2.51 -56.72
N MET A 399 36.07 -1.18 -56.76
CA MET A 399 35.15 -0.26 -57.42
C MET A 399 35.90 0.37 -58.60
N PRO A 400 35.54 0.06 -59.86
CA PRO A 400 36.08 0.76 -61.02
C PRO A 400 35.65 2.24 -60.96
N MET A 401 36.59 3.13 -61.28
CA MET A 401 36.39 4.57 -61.42
C MET A 401 35.35 4.87 -62.49
#